data_AF-A0A940QXD2-F1
#
_entry.id   AF-A0A940QXD2-F1
#
_cell.length_a   1.000
_cell.length_b   1.000
_cell.length_c   1.000
_cell.angle_alpha   90.00
_cell.angle_beta   90.00
_cell.angle_gamma   90.00
#
_symmetry.space_group_name_H-M   'P 1'
#
loop_
_entity.id
_entity.type
_entity.pdbx_description
1 polymer ?
#
loop_
_entity_poly.entity_id
_entity_poly.type
_entity_poly.pdbx_seq_one_letter_code
_entity_poly.pdbx_strand_id
1 'polypeptide(L)'
;VFHPGYERWKFDGNINLWLESSLQTWRPLVKEAEERGLTLAIENVFEESPDPIKNLLEEIHSPRFRFCFDTGHHNVFGKTLLPVWMEALGGFLSEVHLHDNHKEMDEHLPMGEGEFDFSQFFAFLSQLKLNPLYTLEPHEEAHLWRGLQAVKKYIN
;
A
#
# COMPACT_ATOMS: atom_id res chain seq x y z
N VAL A 1 6.24 8.50 -0.17
CA VAL A 1 5.11 7.73 0.38
C VAL A 1 4.62 8.41 1.65
N PHE A 2 3.31 8.38 1.94
CA PHE A 2 2.72 9.00 3.13
C PHE A 2 1.62 8.13 3.72
N HIS A 3 1.45 8.20 5.04
CA HIS A 3 0.37 7.51 5.73
C HIS A 3 -0.94 8.34 5.67
N PRO A 4 -2.09 7.72 5.35
CA PRO A 4 -3.40 8.38 5.28
C PRO A 4 -3.95 8.75 6.67
N GLY A 5 -3.47 8.09 7.72
CA GLY A 5 -3.87 8.34 9.11
C GLY A 5 -5.25 7.79 9.48
N TYR A 6 -5.81 6.86 8.71
CA TYR A 6 -7.03 6.16 9.12
C TYR A 6 -6.68 5.00 10.07
N GLU A 7 -7.39 4.95 11.20
CA GLU A 7 -7.34 3.84 12.14
C GLU A 7 -8.77 3.58 12.63
N ARG A 8 -9.28 2.36 12.43
CA ARG A 8 -10.69 2.02 12.72
C ARG A 8 -11.11 2.43 14.14
N TRP A 9 -10.26 2.21 15.14
CA TRP A 9 -10.57 2.54 16.55
C TRP A 9 -10.54 4.04 16.85
N LYS A 10 -9.77 4.85 16.12
CA LYS A 10 -9.74 6.31 16.30
C LYS A 10 -11.00 6.98 15.76
N PHE A 11 -11.60 6.39 14.73
CA PHE A 11 -12.79 6.93 14.06
C PHE A 11 -14.07 6.14 14.36
N ASP A 12 -14.02 5.16 15.26
CA ASP A 12 -15.14 4.24 15.55
C ASP A 12 -15.74 3.61 14.27
N GLY A 13 -14.88 3.27 13.32
CA GLY A 13 -15.27 2.77 12.00
C GLY A 13 -15.90 3.81 11.06
N ASN A 14 -16.03 5.08 11.45
CA ASN A 14 -16.62 6.12 10.62
C ASN A 14 -15.62 6.65 9.58
N ILE A 15 -15.58 5.98 8.42
CA ILE A 15 -14.72 6.35 7.28
C ILE A 15 -15.03 7.76 6.78
N ASN A 16 -16.30 8.17 6.76
CA ASN A 16 -16.68 9.50 6.25
C ASN A 16 -16.13 10.64 7.12
N LEU A 17 -16.16 10.48 8.45
CA LEU A 17 -15.60 11.46 9.38
C LEU A 17 -14.09 11.63 9.17
N TRP A 18 -13.36 10.53 8.98
CA TRP A 18 -11.95 10.57 8.62
C TRP A 18 -11.73 11.22 7.25
N LEU A 19 -12.54 10.86 6.25
CA LEU A 19 -12.41 11.33 4.88
C LEU A 19 -12.60 12.85 4.79
N GLU A 20 -13.62 13.40 5.45
CA GLU A 20 -13.87 14.86 5.50
C GLU A 20 -12.65 15.63 6.00
N SER A 21 -12.01 15.15 7.07
CA SER A 21 -10.80 15.76 7.63
C SER A 21 -9.57 15.53 6.74
N SER A 22 -9.48 14.35 6.15
CA SER A 22 -8.37 13.98 5.25
C SER A 22 -8.37 14.81 3.98
N LEU A 23 -9.53 15.09 3.40
CA LEU A 23 -9.65 15.94 2.20
C LEU A 23 -9.15 17.36 2.45
N GLN A 24 -9.33 17.90 3.66
CA GLN A 24 -8.77 19.22 4.02
C GLN A 24 -7.24 19.22 4.05
N THR A 25 -6.64 18.09 4.41
CA THR A 25 -5.17 17.91 4.45
C THR A 25 -4.62 17.68 3.05
N TRP A 26 -5.20 16.74 2.30
CA TRP A 26 -4.60 16.24 1.07
C TRP A 26 -4.84 17.13 -0.14
N ARG A 27 -6.00 17.79 -0.27
CA ARG A 27 -6.28 18.69 -1.41
C ARG A 27 -5.19 19.75 -1.65
N PRO A 28 -4.75 20.54 -0.65
CA PRO A 28 -3.70 21.52 -0.87
C PRO A 28 -2.34 20.87 -1.18
N LEU A 29 -1.99 19.74 -0.54
CA LEU A 29 -0.72 19.04 -0.77
C LEU A 29 -0.65 18.43 -2.18
N VAL A 30 -1.75 17.87 -2.66
CA VAL A 30 -1.85 17.31 -4.02
C VAL A 30 -1.69 18.40 -5.06
N LYS A 31 -2.34 19.55 -4.87
CA LYS A 31 -2.17 20.70 -5.76
C LYS A 31 -0.71 21.14 -5.82
N GLU A 32 -0.03 21.21 -4.68
CA GLU A 32 1.40 21.55 -4.64
C GLU A 32 2.26 20.48 -5.32
N ALA A 33 1.94 19.20 -5.16
CA ALA A 33 2.63 18.11 -5.83
C ALA A 33 2.46 18.19 -7.36
N GLU A 34 1.26 18.53 -7.84
CA GLU A 34 0.98 18.77 -9.26
C GLU A 34 1.84 19.89 -9.84
N GLU A 35 1.91 21.04 -9.15
CA GLU A 35 2.72 22.19 -9.56
C GLU A 35 4.22 21.87 -9.60
N ARG A 36 4.67 20.96 -8.73
CA ARG A 36 6.07 20.51 -8.64
C ARG A 36 6.38 19.28 -9.50
N GLY A 37 5.38 18.69 -10.16
CA GLY A 37 5.54 17.44 -10.93
C GLY A 37 5.86 16.21 -10.07
N LEU A 38 5.57 16.26 -8.77
CA LEU A 38 5.77 15.18 -7.81
C LEU A 38 4.53 14.27 -7.77
N THR A 39 4.73 13.03 -7.37
CA THR A 39 3.65 12.07 -7.09
C THR A 39 3.64 11.79 -5.60
N LEU A 40 2.48 11.93 -4.96
CA LEU A 40 2.26 11.49 -3.59
C LEU A 40 1.59 10.12 -3.63
N ALA A 41 2.23 9.12 -3.02
CA ALA A 41 1.68 7.79 -2.87
C ALA A 41 1.20 7.58 -1.44
N ILE A 42 -0.06 7.21 -1.26
CA ILE A 42 -0.68 6.92 0.03
C ILE A 42 -0.56 5.43 0.33
N GLU A 43 -0.09 5.10 1.51
CA GLU A 43 0.20 3.74 1.94
C GLU A 43 -0.92 3.13 2.79
N ASN A 44 -1.25 1.85 2.59
CA ASN A 44 -2.05 1.13 3.57
C ASN A 44 -1.21 0.81 4.80
N VAL A 45 -1.72 1.17 5.99
CA VAL A 45 -1.05 0.93 7.27
C VAL A 45 -1.98 0.14 8.19
N PHE A 46 -3.17 0.64 8.49
CA PHE A 46 -4.08 0.01 9.46
C PHE A 46 -5.47 -0.32 8.87
N GLU A 47 -5.63 -0.13 7.58
CA GLU A 47 -6.88 -0.33 6.87
C GLU A 47 -7.27 -1.82 6.79
N GLU A 48 -8.48 -2.15 7.23
CA GLU A 48 -9.03 -3.51 7.15
C GLU A 48 -9.59 -3.84 5.75
N SER A 49 -9.98 -2.82 4.98
CA SER A 49 -10.53 -2.89 3.62
C SER A 49 -9.95 -1.76 2.75
N PRO A 50 -10.04 -1.84 1.41
CA PRO A 50 -9.52 -0.80 0.53
C PRO A 50 -10.36 0.50 0.55
N ASP A 51 -11.57 0.48 1.12
CA ASP A 51 -12.54 1.56 0.98
C ASP A 51 -12.06 2.94 1.47
N PRO A 52 -11.38 3.08 2.63
CA PRO A 52 -10.88 4.38 3.07
C PRO A 52 -9.93 5.01 2.04
N ILE A 53 -8.94 4.25 1.58
CA ILE A 53 -7.94 4.71 0.62
C ILE A 53 -8.57 4.95 -0.75
N LYS A 54 -9.46 4.05 -1.19
CA LYS A 54 -10.19 4.19 -2.46
C LYS A 54 -11.00 5.49 -2.48
N ASN A 55 -11.79 5.74 -1.45
CA ASN A 55 -12.63 6.94 -1.36
C ASN A 55 -11.76 8.20 -1.39
N LEU A 56 -10.63 8.21 -0.68
CA LEU A 56 -9.72 9.36 -0.67
C LEU A 56 -9.10 9.63 -2.06
N LEU A 57 -8.63 8.58 -2.73
CA LEU A 57 -8.06 8.68 -4.08
C LEU A 57 -9.08 9.13 -5.12
N GLU A 58 -10.30 8.58 -5.06
CA GLU A 58 -11.40 8.93 -5.99
C GLU A 58 -11.91 10.35 -5.78
N GLU A 59 -12.05 10.81 -4.53
CA GLU A 59 -12.50 12.18 -4.20
C GLU A 59 -11.47 13.25 -4.59
N ILE A 60 -10.18 12.94 -4.50
CA ILE A 60 -9.11 13.86 -4.92
C ILE A 60 -8.94 13.87 -6.44
N HIS A 61 -9.11 12.71 -7.07
CA HIS A 61 -9.12 12.54 -8.52
C HIS A 61 -7.92 13.18 -9.26
N SER A 62 -6.71 12.99 -8.73
CA SER A 62 -5.49 13.54 -9.33
C SER A 62 -4.57 12.44 -9.89
N PRO A 63 -3.97 12.62 -11.09
CA PRO A 63 -2.97 11.70 -11.59
C PRO A 63 -1.67 11.70 -10.77
N ARG A 64 -1.47 12.71 -9.90
CA ARG A 64 -0.32 12.84 -8.98
C ARG A 64 -0.60 12.31 -7.58
N PHE A 65 -1.79 11.77 -7.35
CA PHE A 65 -2.18 11.16 -6.09
C PHE A 65 -2.45 9.67 -6.31
N ARG A 66 -1.57 8.84 -5.78
CA ARG A 66 -1.43 7.42 -6.13
C ARG A 66 -1.40 6.55 -4.88
N PHE A 67 -1.35 5.24 -5.09
CA PHE A 67 -1.38 4.24 -4.03
C PHE A 67 -0.02 3.54 -3.90
N CYS A 68 0.45 3.41 -2.66
CA CYS A 68 1.51 2.50 -2.26
C CYS A 68 0.88 1.30 -1.56
N PHE A 69 1.07 0.10 -2.10
CA PHE A 69 0.61 -1.12 -1.44
C PHE A 69 1.75 -1.68 -0.57
N ASP A 70 1.57 -1.69 0.73
CA ASP A 70 2.47 -2.38 1.65
C ASP A 70 1.96 -3.81 1.91
N THR A 71 2.79 -4.81 1.57
CA THR A 71 2.43 -6.23 1.70
C THR A 71 2.35 -6.68 3.15
N GLY A 72 3.23 -6.20 4.02
CA GLY A 72 3.27 -6.61 5.42
C GLY A 72 2.13 -6.00 6.22
N HIS A 73 1.84 -4.71 6.05
CA HIS A 73 0.69 -4.06 6.65
C HIS A 73 -0.62 -4.73 6.22
N HIS A 74 -0.79 -5.04 4.93
CA HIS A 74 -1.97 -5.77 4.46
C HIS A 74 -2.07 -7.14 5.15
N ASN A 75 -0.96 -7.88 5.31
CA ASN A 75 -0.97 -9.21 5.91
C ASN A 75 -1.38 -9.19 7.40
N VAL A 76 -1.04 -8.13 8.13
CA VAL A 76 -1.38 -7.97 9.56
C VAL A 76 -2.79 -7.40 9.74
N PHE A 77 -3.08 -6.27 9.09
CA PHE A 77 -4.26 -5.46 9.39
C PHE A 77 -5.43 -5.73 8.44
N GLY A 78 -5.13 -6.13 7.19
CA GLY A 78 -6.14 -6.43 6.19
C GLY A 78 -7.09 -7.55 6.63
N LYS A 79 -8.41 -7.30 6.52
CA LYS A 79 -9.47 -8.31 6.72
C LYS A 79 -10.19 -8.66 5.42
N THR A 80 -9.94 -7.88 4.38
CA THR A 80 -10.46 -8.10 3.03
C THR A 80 -9.42 -8.84 2.20
N LEU A 81 -9.87 -9.75 1.31
CA LEU A 81 -8.97 -10.55 0.48
C LEU A 81 -8.17 -9.68 -0.50
N LEU A 82 -6.91 -10.05 -0.74
CA LEU A 82 -5.99 -9.38 -1.67
C LEU A 82 -6.58 -9.08 -3.08
N PRO A 83 -7.34 -9.97 -3.73
CA PRO A 83 -7.97 -9.68 -5.02
C PRO A 83 -8.86 -8.43 -4.99
N VAL A 84 -9.59 -8.20 -3.90
CA VAL A 84 -10.48 -7.04 -3.75
C VAL A 84 -9.67 -5.75 -3.68
N TRP A 85 -8.54 -5.77 -2.97
CA TRP A 85 -7.60 -4.64 -2.94
C TRP A 85 -7.03 -4.35 -4.33
N MET A 86 -6.59 -5.37 -5.06
CA MET A 86 -6.01 -5.20 -6.39
C MET A 86 -7.04 -4.70 -7.41
N GLU A 87 -8.28 -5.17 -7.34
CA GLU A 87 -9.37 -4.69 -8.20
C GLU A 87 -9.74 -3.23 -7.88
N ALA A 88 -9.83 -2.88 -6.59
CA ALA A 88 -10.21 -1.54 -6.16
C ALA A 88 -9.12 -0.48 -6.39
N LEU A 89 -7.85 -0.84 -6.15
CA LEU A 89 -6.74 0.12 -6.05
C LEU A 89 -5.63 -0.09 -7.08
N GLY A 90 -5.67 -1.17 -7.87
CA GLY A 90 -4.63 -1.47 -8.87
C GLY A 90 -4.46 -0.35 -9.91
N GLY A 91 -5.55 0.32 -10.29
CA GLY A 91 -5.50 1.48 -11.19
C GLY A 91 -4.80 2.71 -10.58
N PHE A 92 -4.66 2.78 -9.26
CA PHE A 92 -3.95 3.82 -8.52
C PHE A 92 -2.54 3.42 -8.11
N LEU A 93 -2.17 2.15 -8.22
CA LEU A 93 -0.89 1.63 -7.78
C LEU A 93 0.28 2.32 -8.50
N SER A 94 1.25 2.79 -7.74
CA SER A 94 2.51 3.33 -8.24
C SER A 94 3.74 2.77 -7.53
N GLU A 95 3.57 2.31 -6.30
CA GLU A 95 4.65 1.81 -5.46
C GLU A 95 4.17 0.61 -4.63
N VAL A 96 5.09 -0.27 -4.28
CA VAL A 96 4.87 -1.42 -3.42
C VAL A 96 6.01 -1.51 -2.42
N HIS A 97 5.67 -1.54 -1.13
CA HIS A 97 6.61 -1.90 -0.08
C HIS A 97 6.55 -3.42 0.13
N LEU A 98 7.72 -4.05 0.11
CA LEU A 98 7.89 -5.50 0.11
C LEU A 98 8.61 -5.92 1.39
N HIS A 99 7.85 -6.56 2.26
CA HIS A 99 8.31 -7.31 3.42
C HIS A 99 7.22 -8.28 3.85
N ASP A 100 7.57 -9.21 4.73
CA ASP A 100 6.72 -10.33 5.12
C ASP A 100 6.58 -10.43 6.65
N ASN A 101 5.58 -11.18 7.09
CA ASN A 101 5.32 -11.45 8.51
C ASN A 101 4.36 -12.63 8.69
N HIS A 102 4.15 -13.04 9.94
CA HIS A 102 3.23 -14.11 10.33
C HIS A 102 1.85 -13.58 10.75
N LYS A 103 1.40 -12.44 10.19
CA LYS A 103 0.06 -11.84 10.37
C LYS A 103 -0.25 -11.24 11.74
N GLU A 104 0.56 -11.52 12.76
CA GLU A 104 0.32 -11.01 14.13
C GLU A 104 0.99 -9.66 14.38
N MET A 105 2.16 -9.44 13.78
CA MET A 105 2.98 -8.26 13.99
C MET A 105 3.63 -7.84 12.69
N ASP A 106 3.98 -6.57 12.60
CA ASP A 106 4.72 -6.04 11.47
C ASP A 106 6.22 -6.33 11.61
N GLU A 107 6.62 -7.56 11.26
CA GLU A 107 7.96 -8.10 11.56
C GLU A 107 9.05 -7.64 10.57
N HIS A 108 8.68 -7.11 9.40
CA HIS A 108 9.61 -6.77 8.32
C HIS A 108 10.57 -7.93 7.95
N LEU A 109 10.05 -9.15 7.86
CA LEU A 109 10.81 -10.31 7.43
C LEU A 109 11.13 -10.22 5.92
N PRO A 110 12.20 -10.87 5.45
CA PRO A 110 12.42 -11.04 4.03
C PRO A 110 11.24 -11.72 3.35
N MET A 111 10.97 -11.29 2.11
CA MET A 111 9.90 -11.84 1.29
C MET A 111 9.94 -13.38 1.20
N GLY A 112 8.85 -14.05 1.59
CA GLY A 112 8.70 -15.50 1.56
C GLY A 112 9.18 -16.22 2.82
N GLU A 113 9.52 -15.47 3.88
CA GLU A 113 9.84 -16.02 5.20
C GLU A 113 8.70 -15.89 6.22
N GLY A 114 7.58 -15.29 5.82
CA GLY A 114 6.33 -15.24 6.56
C GLY A 114 5.19 -15.91 5.79
N GLU A 115 4.02 -15.30 5.82
CA GLU A 115 2.77 -15.89 5.34
C GLU A 115 2.06 -15.10 4.23
N PHE A 116 2.61 -13.96 3.77
CA PHE A 116 1.98 -13.23 2.68
C PHE A 116 2.09 -14.00 1.34
N ASP A 117 0.97 -14.11 0.61
CA ASP A 117 0.94 -14.84 -0.68
C ASP A 117 1.50 -13.98 -1.82
N PHE A 118 2.83 -13.86 -1.88
CA PHE A 118 3.53 -13.16 -2.96
C PHE A 118 3.24 -13.75 -4.34
N SER A 119 3.00 -15.07 -4.43
CA SER A 119 2.73 -15.71 -5.72
C SER A 119 1.41 -15.22 -6.30
N GLN A 120 0.36 -15.14 -5.49
CA GLN A 120 -0.91 -14.54 -5.89
C GLN A 120 -0.76 -13.05 -6.19
N PHE A 121 -0.04 -12.30 -5.36
CA PHE A 121 0.18 -10.86 -5.55
C PHE A 121 0.84 -10.54 -6.89
N PHE A 122 1.99 -11.15 -7.20
CA PHE A 122 2.69 -10.91 -8.47
C PHE A 122 1.90 -11.44 -9.67
N ALA A 123 1.10 -12.50 -9.51
CA ALA A 123 0.18 -12.95 -10.56
C ALA A 123 -0.86 -11.88 -10.89
N PHE A 124 -1.43 -11.19 -9.89
CA PHE A 124 -2.33 -10.05 -10.12
C PHE A 124 -1.65 -8.90 -10.83
N LEU A 125 -0.45 -8.50 -10.39
CA LEU A 125 0.29 -7.42 -11.06
C LEU A 125 0.54 -7.75 -12.53
N SER A 126 0.93 -8.98 -12.83
CA SER A 126 1.11 -9.45 -14.21
C SER A 126 -0.20 -9.45 -15.01
N GLN A 127 -1.31 -9.91 -14.44
CA GLN A 127 -2.61 -9.95 -15.11
C GLN A 127 -3.13 -8.55 -15.43
N LEU A 128 -2.98 -7.62 -14.49
CA LEU A 128 -3.38 -6.23 -14.63
C LEU A 128 -2.35 -5.38 -15.42
N LYS A 129 -1.21 -5.98 -15.82
CA LYS A 129 -0.10 -5.32 -16.51
C LYS A 129 0.43 -4.10 -15.75
N LEU A 130 0.47 -4.20 -14.43
CA LEU A 130 0.98 -3.17 -13.54
C LEU A 130 2.49 -3.35 -13.37
N ASN A 131 3.22 -2.22 -13.33
CA ASN A 131 4.66 -2.19 -13.12
C ASN A 131 5.01 -1.07 -12.13
N PRO A 132 4.69 -1.23 -10.83
CA PRO A 132 4.99 -0.24 -9.81
C PRO A 132 6.49 -0.18 -9.49
N LEU A 133 6.90 0.84 -8.75
CA LEU A 133 8.18 0.84 -8.05
C LEU A 133 8.12 -0.17 -6.89
N TYR A 134 9.19 -0.93 -6.68
CA TYR A 134 9.27 -1.88 -5.57
C TYR A 134 10.35 -1.43 -4.59
N THR A 135 10.00 -1.32 -3.31
CA THR A 135 10.88 -0.93 -2.22
C THR A 135 10.94 -2.08 -1.21
N LEU A 136 12.14 -2.58 -0.92
CA LEU A 136 12.36 -3.55 0.16
C LEU A 136 12.53 -2.78 1.48
N GLU A 137 11.90 -3.23 2.56
CA GLU A 137 11.96 -2.56 3.86
C GLU A 137 12.58 -3.43 4.97
N PRO A 138 13.85 -3.84 4.85
CA PRO A 138 14.50 -4.66 5.86
C PRO A 138 14.92 -3.82 7.09
N HIS A 139 14.70 -4.34 8.29
CA HIS A 139 15.21 -3.75 9.54
C HIS A 139 16.67 -4.12 9.85
N GLU A 140 17.24 -5.10 9.13
CA GLU A 140 18.63 -5.53 9.29
C GLU A 140 19.28 -5.79 7.93
N GLU A 141 20.59 -5.53 7.81
CA GLU A 141 21.32 -5.71 6.54
C GLU A 141 21.24 -7.16 6.03
N ALA A 142 21.29 -8.16 6.91
CA ALA A 142 21.17 -9.56 6.51
C ALA A 142 19.81 -9.87 5.84
N HIS A 143 18.75 -9.14 6.21
CA HIS A 143 17.42 -9.30 5.63
C HIS A 143 17.34 -8.73 4.22
N LEU A 144 18.05 -7.62 3.96
CA LEU A 144 18.13 -7.01 2.63
C LEU A 144 18.55 -8.03 1.57
N TRP A 145 19.64 -8.76 1.81
CA TRP A 145 20.19 -9.69 0.82
C TRP A 145 19.25 -10.85 0.52
N ARG A 146 18.59 -11.38 1.56
CA ARG A 146 17.60 -12.46 1.41
C ARG A 146 16.36 -11.98 0.68
N GLY A 147 15.85 -10.80 1.03
CA GLY A 147 14.72 -10.16 0.35
C GLY A 147 15.03 -9.91 -1.13
N LEU A 148 16.21 -9.35 -1.44
CA LEU A 148 16.65 -9.11 -2.81
C LEU A 148 16.74 -10.41 -3.63
N GLN A 149 17.24 -11.48 -3.03
CA GLN A 149 17.30 -12.78 -3.69
C GLN A 149 15.91 -13.38 -3.94
N ALA A 150 14.98 -13.19 -3.01
CA ALA A 150 13.61 -13.66 -3.15
C ALA A 150 12.86 -12.89 -4.26
N VAL A 151 12.99 -11.56 -4.30
CA VAL A 151 12.28 -10.69 -5.26
C VAL A 151 12.64 -11.00 -6.72
N LYS A 152 13.89 -11.39 -6.99
CA LYS A 152 14.36 -11.80 -8.33
C LYS A 152 13.57 -12.96 -8.95
N LYS A 153 12.78 -13.71 -8.17
CA LYS A 153 11.90 -14.75 -8.70
C LYS A 153 10.70 -14.18 -9.47
N TYR A 154 10.33 -12.94 -9.19
CA TYR A 154 9.10 -12.31 -9.71
C TYR A 154 9.38 -11.10 -10.60
N ILE A 155 10.51 -10.44 -10.41
CA ILE A 155 10.87 -9.20 -11.11
C ILE A 155 12.15 -9.45 -11.90
N ASN A 156 12.09 -9.20 -13.22
CA ASN A 156 13.21 -9.31 -14.15
C ASN A 156 13.93 -7.98 -14.33
#